data_AF-A0A7C9CLE8-F1
#
_entry.id   AF-A0A7C9CLE8-F1
#
_cell.length_a   1.000
_cell.length_b   1.000
_cell.length_c   1.000
_cell.angle_alpha   90.00
_cell.angle_beta   90.00
_cell.angle_gamma   90.00
#
_symmetry.space_group_name_H-M   'P 1'
#
loop_
_entity.id
_entity.type
_entity.pdbx_description
1 polymer ?
#
loop_
_entity_poly.entity_id
_entity_poly.type
_entity_poly.pdbx_seq_one_letter_code
_entity_poly.pdbx_strand_id
1 'polypeptide(L)'
;GEERLPYYRRKEWNHLRGALTTLERDYGVLDYIHHNLGTHILHHLFPQIPHYHLVEATEAAKPVLGKYYKEAQRSKGPFPFHLIGSFLLSLRVDHFISDTGDIVYFQTDPALTMFGASKS
;
A
#
# COMPACT_ATOMS: atom_id res chain seq x y z
N GLY A 1 -4.88 9.88 -8.06
CA GLY A 1 -4.45 9.82 -6.66
C GLY A 1 -4.67 8.42 -6.18
N GLU A 2 -3.73 7.85 -5.43
CA GLU A 2 -3.89 6.52 -4.83
C GLU A 2 -5.21 6.49 -4.03
N GLU A 3 -6.00 5.43 -4.20
CA GLU A 3 -7.25 5.24 -3.46
C GLU A 3 -6.95 5.10 -1.97
N ARG A 4 -7.66 5.84 -1.11
CA ARG A 4 -7.42 5.77 0.33
C ARG A 4 -7.81 4.39 0.86
N LEU A 5 -6.91 3.79 1.64
CA LEU A 5 -7.15 2.49 2.24
C LEU A 5 -7.90 2.62 3.57
N PRO A 6 -8.91 1.77 3.82
CA PRO A 6 -9.62 1.75 5.09
C PRO A 6 -8.74 1.16 6.20
N TYR A 7 -8.79 1.80 7.36
CA TYR A 7 -8.33 1.26 8.63
C TYR A 7 -9.52 0.65 9.37
N TYR A 8 -9.54 -0.68 9.50
CA TYR A 8 -10.59 -1.43 10.17
C TYR A 8 -10.30 -1.59 11.67
N ARG A 9 -11.29 -1.33 12.53
CA ARG A 9 -11.17 -1.48 13.99
C ARG A 9 -11.96 -2.67 14.50
N ARG A 10 -11.44 -3.32 15.55
CA ARG A 10 -12.15 -4.33 16.36
C ARG A 10 -12.85 -5.37 15.46
N LYS A 11 -14.18 -5.45 15.56
CA LYS A 11 -15.05 -6.37 14.83
C LYS A 11 -15.01 -6.20 13.30
N GLU A 12 -14.62 -5.02 12.80
CA GLU A 12 -14.50 -4.80 11.36
C GLU A 12 -13.20 -5.39 10.80
N TRP A 13 -12.19 -5.59 11.64
CA TRP A 13 -10.92 -6.16 11.20
C TRP A 13 -11.00 -7.69 11.15
N ASN A 14 -10.48 -8.26 10.08
CA ASN A 14 -10.15 -9.68 9.99
C ASN A 14 -8.93 -9.85 9.08
N HIS A 15 -8.34 -11.05 9.09
CA HIS A 15 -7.12 -11.35 8.33
C HIS A 15 -7.23 -11.00 6.84
N LEU A 16 -8.34 -11.40 6.20
CA LEU A 16 -8.59 -11.13 4.78
C LEU A 16 -8.66 -9.63 4.49
N ARG A 17 -9.44 -8.87 5.28
CA ARG A 17 -9.55 -7.41 5.13
C ARG A 17 -8.23 -6.71 5.37
N GLY A 18 -7.45 -7.16 6.37
CA GLY A 18 -6.11 -6.65 6.65
C GLY A 18 -5.15 -6.87 5.47
N ALA A 19 -5.08 -8.09 4.95
CA ALA A 19 -4.23 -8.41 3.81
C ALA A 19 -4.61 -7.60 2.55
N LEU A 20 -5.90 -7.41 2.28
CA LEU A 20 -6.40 -6.61 1.16
C LEU A 20 -6.22 -5.08 1.34
N THR A 21 -5.82 -4.62 2.54
CA THR A 21 -5.41 -3.22 2.76
C THR A 21 -3.91 -2.98 2.57
N THR A 22 -3.16 -4.00 2.14
CA THR A 22 -1.77 -3.81 1.72
C THR A 22 -1.70 -3.35 0.27
N LEU A 23 -0.64 -2.59 -0.07
CA LEU A 23 -0.37 -2.15 -1.43
C LEU A 23 0.85 -2.90 -1.94
N GLU A 24 0.74 -3.48 -3.12
CA GLU A 24 1.92 -4.04 -3.79
C GLU A 24 2.78 -2.88 -4.32
N ARG A 25 4.07 -2.89 -3.95
CA ARG A 25 5.04 -1.86 -4.33
C ARG A 25 6.08 -2.49 -5.26
N ASP A 26 6.42 -1.76 -6.31
CA ASP A 26 7.48 -2.11 -7.25
C ASP A 26 8.78 -1.45 -6.76
N TYR A 27 9.81 -2.24 -6.48
CA TYR A 27 11.10 -1.72 -6.01
C TYR A 27 12.17 -1.73 -7.12
N GLY A 28 11.77 -1.98 -8.37
CA GLY A 28 12.67 -2.09 -9.52
C GLY A 28 13.67 -3.23 -9.33
N VAL A 29 14.96 -2.97 -9.57
CA VAL A 29 16.00 -3.99 -9.42
C VAL A 29 16.17 -4.48 -7.98
N LEU A 30 15.68 -3.72 -6.99
CA LEU A 30 15.76 -4.12 -5.59
C LEU A 30 14.77 -5.24 -5.24
N ASP A 31 13.78 -5.54 -6.10
CA ASP A 31 12.87 -6.67 -5.88
C ASP A 31 13.63 -8.01 -5.82
N TYR A 32 14.68 -8.16 -6.62
CA TYR A 32 15.52 -9.37 -6.61
C TYR A 32 16.32 -9.53 -5.31
N ILE A 33 16.71 -8.42 -4.67
CA ILE A 33 17.44 -8.42 -3.39
C ILE A 33 16.46 -8.64 -2.24
N HIS A 34 15.25 -8.10 -2.36
CA HIS A 34 14.16 -8.23 -1.40
C HIS A 34 13.26 -9.44 -1.67
N HIS A 35 13.69 -10.41 -2.47
CA HIS A 35 12.95 -11.66 -2.68
C HIS A 35 11.48 -11.45 -3.13
N ASN A 36 11.22 -10.43 -3.97
CA ASN A 36 9.89 -10.05 -4.43
C ASN A 36 8.87 -9.76 -3.31
N LEU A 37 9.36 -9.23 -2.17
CA LEU A 37 8.52 -8.81 -1.04
C LEU A 37 7.39 -7.86 -1.46
N GLY A 38 7.50 -7.15 -2.58
CA GLY A 38 6.45 -6.31 -3.16
C GLY A 38 5.07 -6.98 -3.27
N THR A 39 4.98 -8.30 -3.36
CA THR A 39 3.76 -9.13 -3.44
C THR A 39 3.02 -9.32 -2.09
N HIS A 40 2.89 -8.24 -1.32
CA HIS A 40 2.44 -8.28 0.08
C HIS A 40 1.04 -8.89 0.28
N ILE A 41 0.10 -8.70 -0.67
CA ILE A 41 -1.26 -9.21 -0.53
C ILE A 41 -1.23 -10.75 -0.46
N LEU A 42 -0.62 -11.38 -1.45
CA LEU A 42 -0.53 -12.85 -1.52
C LEU A 42 0.38 -13.40 -0.44
N HIS A 43 1.47 -12.70 -0.12
CA HIS A 43 2.34 -13.07 0.99
C HIS A 43 1.58 -13.16 2.33
N HIS A 44 0.69 -12.20 2.62
CA HIS A 44 -0.11 -12.24 3.85
C HIS A 44 -1.29 -13.21 3.79
N LEU A 45 -1.92 -13.39 2.63
CA LEU A 45 -3.02 -14.35 2.48
C LEU A 45 -2.56 -15.80 2.54
N PHE A 46 -1.40 -16.09 1.93
CA PHE A 46 -0.87 -17.44 1.77
C PHE A 46 0.64 -17.47 2.07
N PRO A 47 1.05 -17.24 3.33
CA PRO A 47 2.48 -17.21 3.73
C PRO A 47 3.21 -18.54 3.50
N GLN A 48 2.47 -19.63 3.22
CA GLN A 48 3.01 -20.94 2.86
C GLN A 48 3.52 -20.98 1.42
N ILE A 49 3.12 -20.06 0.55
CA ILE A 49 3.67 -19.95 -0.81
C ILE A 49 5.10 -19.41 -0.70
N PRO A 50 6.11 -20.13 -1.20
CA PRO A 50 7.48 -19.64 -1.17
C PRO A 50 7.64 -18.34 -1.95
N HIS A 51 8.52 -17.45 -1.48
CA HIS A 51 8.73 -16.12 -2.08
C HIS A 51 9.07 -16.13 -3.58
N TYR A 52 9.77 -17.17 -4.04
CA TYR A 52 10.11 -17.35 -5.46
C TYR A 52 8.92 -17.75 -6.36
N HIS A 53 7.77 -18.13 -5.79
CA HIS A 53 6.50 -18.36 -6.50
C HIS A 53 5.48 -17.23 -6.29
N LEU A 54 5.75 -16.25 -5.44
CA LEU A 54 4.75 -15.22 -5.12
C LEU A 54 4.36 -14.36 -6.31
N VAL A 55 5.30 -14.07 -7.23
CA VAL A 55 4.99 -13.31 -8.46
C VAL A 55 4.00 -14.06 -9.33
N GLU A 56 4.22 -15.35 -9.57
CA GLU A 56 3.32 -16.21 -10.34
C GLU A 56 1.94 -16.34 -9.67
N ALA A 57 1.93 -16.54 -8.35
CA ALA A 57 0.69 -16.62 -7.57
C ALA A 57 -0.10 -15.30 -7.60
N THR A 58 0.58 -14.14 -7.52
CA THR A 58 -0.04 -12.82 -7.64
C THR A 58 -0.68 -12.65 -9.01
N GLU A 59 0.03 -12.94 -10.10
CA GLU A 59 -0.54 -12.83 -11.46
C GLU A 59 -1.77 -13.73 -11.64
N ALA A 60 -1.74 -14.96 -11.12
CA ALA A 60 -2.89 -15.88 -11.15
C ALA A 60 -4.07 -15.39 -10.30
N ALA A 61 -3.81 -14.67 -9.20
CA ALA A 61 -4.84 -14.18 -8.28
C ALA A 61 -5.47 -12.85 -8.72
N LYS A 62 -4.79 -12.02 -9.52
CA LYS A 62 -5.31 -10.74 -10.05
C LYS A 62 -6.75 -10.82 -10.58
N PRO A 63 -7.12 -11.75 -11.49
CA PRO A 63 -8.49 -11.83 -11.99
C PRO A 63 -9.52 -12.21 -10.91
N VAL A 64 -9.10 -12.96 -9.88
CA VAL A 64 -9.96 -13.37 -8.75
C VAL A 64 -10.17 -12.21 -7.78
N LEU A 65 -9.10 -11.48 -7.46
CA LEU A 65 -9.13 -10.33 -6.57
C LEU A 65 -9.87 -9.13 -7.20
N GLY A 66 -9.79 -8.98 -8.52
CA GLY A 66 -10.50 -7.95 -9.27
C GLY A 66 -10.29 -6.56 -8.68
N LYS A 67 -11.38 -5.86 -8.33
CA LYS A 67 -11.33 -4.51 -7.76
C LYS A 67 -10.62 -4.40 -6.39
N TYR A 68 -10.42 -5.53 -5.71
CA TYR A 68 -9.74 -5.60 -4.42
C TYR A 68 -8.22 -5.72 -4.56
N TYR A 69 -7.72 -6.05 -5.75
CA TYR A 69 -6.30 -5.99 -6.03
C TYR A 69 -5.84 -4.53 -6.16
N LYS A 70 -4.80 -4.16 -5.41
CA LYS A 70 -4.25 -2.80 -5.38
C LYS A 70 -2.76 -2.85 -5.71
N GLU A 71 -2.43 -2.42 -6.92
CA GLU A 71 -1.04 -2.27 -7.38
C GLU A 71 -0.67 -0.79 -7.36
N ALA A 72 0.46 -0.46 -6.74
CA ALA A 72 1.00 0.89 -6.80
C ALA A 72 1.56 1.22 -8.19
N GLN A 73 1.97 2.48 -8.36
CA GLN A 73 2.69 2.90 -9.56
C GLN A 73 3.92 2.02 -9.79
N ARG A 74 4.04 1.43 -10.98
CA ARG A 74 5.24 0.68 -11.36
C ARG A 74 6.44 1.59 -11.59
N SER A 75 7.62 1.05 -11.33
CA SER A 75 8.87 1.73 -11.64
C SER A 75 9.04 1.84 -13.15
N LYS A 76 9.33 3.06 -13.63
CA LYS A 76 9.61 3.32 -15.06
C LYS A 76 11.04 2.95 -15.46
N GLY A 77 11.87 2.55 -14.51
CA GLY A 77 13.27 2.24 -14.72
C GLY A 77 13.83 1.35 -13.61
N PRO A 78 15.14 1.06 -13.63
CA PRO A 78 15.74 0.12 -12.69
C PRO A 78 15.67 0.59 -11.24
N PHE A 79 15.63 1.90 -11.01
CA PHE A 79 15.60 2.49 -9.68
C PHE A 79 14.18 2.96 -9.30
N PRO A 80 13.71 2.71 -8.06
CA PRO A 80 12.33 2.97 -7.66
C PRO A 80 12.09 4.44 -7.25
N PHE A 81 12.50 5.40 -8.08
CA PHE A 81 12.36 6.84 -7.78
C PHE A 81 10.89 7.28 -7.58
N HIS A 82 9.94 6.55 -8.15
CA HIS A 82 8.51 6.82 -7.97
C HIS A 82 8.07 6.68 -6.51
N LEU A 83 8.73 5.82 -5.71
CA LEU A 83 8.42 5.64 -4.28
C LEU A 83 8.72 6.89 -3.46
N ILE A 84 9.69 7.71 -3.87
CA ILE A 84 10.00 8.98 -3.18
C ILE A 84 8.78 9.91 -3.27
N GLY A 85 8.15 9.99 -4.44
CA GLY A 85 6.94 10.78 -4.65
C GLY A 85 5.78 10.29 -3.79
N SER A 86 5.50 8.98 -3.79
CA SER A 86 4.46 8.38 -2.95
C SER A 86 4.73 8.58 -1.46
N PHE A 87 5.99 8.48 -1.02
CA PHE A 87 6.39 8.72 0.36
C PHE A 87 6.17 10.17 0.78
N LEU A 88 6.67 11.14 0.00
CA LEU A 88 6.48 12.57 0.29
C LEU A 88 5.01 12.97 0.24
N LEU A 89 4.23 12.39 -0.66
CA LEU A 89 2.78 12.58 -0.70
C LEU A 89 2.13 12.07 0.58
N SER A 90 2.45 10.85 1.01
CA SER A 90 1.90 10.26 2.23
C SER A 90 2.24 11.09 3.46
N LEU A 91 3.50 11.54 3.60
CA LEU A 91 3.90 12.47 4.68
C LEU A 91 3.13 13.78 4.69
N ARG A 92 2.62 14.23 3.54
CA ARG A 92 1.86 15.48 3.39
C ARG A 92 0.36 15.32 3.67
N VAL A 93 -0.21 14.14 3.42
CA VAL A 93 -1.68 13.97 3.41
C VAL A 93 -2.20 12.97 4.44
N ASP A 94 -1.36 12.06 4.93
CA ASP A 94 -1.74 10.98 5.84
C ASP A 94 -1.23 11.27 7.27
N HIS A 95 -1.85 12.24 7.95
CA HIS A 95 -1.38 12.70 9.25
C HIS A 95 -1.99 11.93 10.42
N PHE A 96 -3.30 11.64 10.38
CA PHE A 96 -4.00 10.98 11.48
C PHE A 96 -5.25 10.22 11.02
N ILE A 97 -5.85 9.44 11.91
CA ILE A 97 -7.17 8.81 11.72
C ILE A 97 -8.15 9.29 12.80
N SER A 98 -9.45 9.32 12.50
CA SER A 98 -10.49 9.76 13.45
C SER A 98 -10.54 8.87 14.69
N ASP A 99 -10.73 9.44 15.88
CA ASP A 99 -10.98 8.67 17.11
C ASP A 99 -12.33 7.94 17.10
N THR A 100 -13.28 8.40 16.29
CA THR A 100 -14.62 7.82 16.15
C THR A 100 -14.78 7.07 14.83
N GLY A 101 -15.62 6.03 14.86
CA GLY A 101 -15.90 5.15 13.70
C GLY A 101 -15.25 3.77 13.81
N ASP A 102 -15.89 2.80 13.16
CA ASP A 102 -15.43 1.40 13.10
C ASP A 102 -14.54 1.13 11.85
N ILE A 103 -14.76 1.89 10.77
CA ILE A 103 -13.94 1.91 9.55
C ILE A 103 -13.56 3.37 9.28
N VAL A 104 -12.28 3.69 9.34
CA VAL A 104 -11.77 5.07 9.22
C VAL A 104 -10.68 5.16 8.15
N TYR A 105 -10.36 6.36 7.70
CA TYR A 105 -9.33 6.59 6.69
C TYR A 105 -8.33 7.63 7.20
N PHE A 106 -7.11 7.61 6.67
CA PHE A 106 -6.14 8.68 6.92
C PHE A 106 -6.69 10.03 6.47
N GLN A 107 -6.39 11.03 7.28
CA GLN A 107 -6.85 12.40 7.16
C GLN A 107 -5.67 13.35 7.24
N THR A 108 -5.85 14.47 6.55
CA THR A 108 -4.86 15.53 6.46
C THR A 108 -5.13 16.56 7.55
N ASP A 109 -4.19 16.74 8.46
CA ASP A 109 -4.20 17.86 9.41
C ASP A 109 -3.99 19.21 8.67
N PRO A 110 -4.96 20.14 8.70
CA PRO A 110 -4.83 21.46 8.10
C PRO A 110 -3.69 22.29 8.70
N ALA A 111 -3.38 22.12 9.99
CA ALA A 111 -2.32 22.86 10.66
C ALA A 111 -0.94 22.46 10.09
N LEU A 112 -0.67 21.17 9.96
CA LEU A 112 0.58 20.66 9.37
C LEU A 112 0.71 20.99 7.88
N THR A 113 -0.42 21.10 7.17
CA THR A 113 -0.44 21.45 5.74
C THR A 113 -0.09 22.93 5.49
N MET A 114 -0.53 23.83 6.38
CA MET A 114 -0.23 25.27 6.25
C MET A 114 1.26 25.59 6.40
N PHE A 115 2.00 24.85 7.23
CA PHE A 115 3.44 25.05 7.39
C PHE A 115 4.28 24.60 6.18
N GLY A 116 3.73 23.74 5.31
CA GLY A 116 4.38 23.33 4.05
C GLY A 116 4.09 24.23 2.86
N ALA A 117 3.10 25.12 2.94
CA ALA A 117 2.68 26.02 1.86
C ALA A 117 3.27 27.44 1.98
N SER A 118 3.89 27.78 3.12
CA SER A 118 4.62 29.03 3.29
C SER A 118 6.07 28.87 2.84
N LYS A 119 6.29 28.96 1.53
CA LYS A 119 7.53 29.41 0.85
C LYS A 119 7.36 29.20 -0.66
N SER A 120 6.78 30.19 -1.31
CA SER A 120 7.03 30.53 -2.73
C SER A 120 7.22 32.03 -2.83
#